data_AF-A0A662WJN5-F1
#
_entry.id   AF-A0A662WJN5-F1
#
_cell.length_a   1.000
_cell.length_b   1.000
_cell.length_c   1.000
_cell.angle_alpha   90.00
_cell.angle_beta   90.00
_cell.angle_gamma   90.00
#
_symmetry.space_group_name_H-M   'P 1'
#
loop_
_entity.id
_entity.type
_entity.pdbx_description
1 polymer ?
#
loop_
_entity_poly.entity_id
_entity_poly.type
_entity_poly.pdbx_seq_one_letter_code
_entity_poly.pdbx_strand_id
1 'polypeptide(L)'
;MVGPTGYVFTTGGIGPTHDDITYESVVGAKAFGRGVELHEPTLAAMDKNRKENYPHLVMNEGLKRMAVLPVGCKILHASGWTPIAVVENVYILPGIPSMVTDMLTCNEEHFVGVPIHRVIVSTLKYEGDIAAPFKAMQKEHPNVVLGSYVNLSEDKTGVRDLSFNTRLTVEGRDETEVKQVGDKLIELFGGSLADPSTTV
;
A
#
# COMPACT_ATOMS: atom_id res chain seq x y z
N MET A 1 -5.18 12.58 -13.02
CA MET A 1 -4.99 11.31 -13.77
C MET A 1 -3.53 10.93 -13.68
N VAL A 2 -3.20 9.67 -13.43
CA VAL A 2 -1.82 9.18 -13.52
C VAL A 2 -1.35 9.26 -14.98
N GLY A 3 -0.16 9.81 -15.22
CA GLY A 3 0.41 9.92 -16.56
C GLY A 3 0.91 8.57 -17.11
N PRO A 4 1.43 8.53 -18.34
CA PRO A 4 1.89 7.30 -19.00
C PRO A 4 2.98 6.53 -18.25
N THR A 5 3.72 7.21 -17.36
CA THR A 5 4.79 6.63 -16.55
C THR A 5 4.38 6.35 -15.10
N GLY A 6 3.11 6.59 -14.75
CA GLY A 6 2.60 6.36 -13.41
C GLY A 6 2.13 4.93 -13.22
N TYR A 7 2.16 4.44 -11.98
CA TYR A 7 1.60 3.15 -11.62
C TYR A 7 0.08 3.25 -11.40
N VAL A 8 -0.67 2.30 -11.95
CA VAL A 8 -2.07 2.06 -11.60
C VAL A 8 -2.13 0.73 -10.85
N PHE A 9 -2.59 0.74 -9.62
CA PHE A 9 -2.81 -0.47 -8.83
C PHE A 9 -4.31 -0.74 -8.73
N THR A 10 -4.72 -1.99 -8.98
CA THR A 10 -6.06 -2.47 -8.69
C THR A 10 -5.97 -3.60 -7.68
N THR A 11 -6.87 -3.63 -6.70
CA THR A 11 -6.95 -4.73 -5.73
C THR A 11 -8.34 -5.35 -5.77
N GLY A 12 -8.40 -6.68 -5.72
CA GLY A 12 -9.66 -7.44 -5.67
C GLY A 12 -10.25 -7.78 -7.04
N GLY A 13 -11.31 -8.59 -7.01
CA GLY A 13 -12.03 -9.02 -8.22
C GLY A 13 -11.28 -10.03 -9.10
N ILE A 14 -10.36 -10.82 -8.52
CA ILE A 14 -9.56 -11.85 -9.23
C ILE A 14 -9.77 -13.27 -8.66
N GLY A 15 -10.75 -13.45 -7.79
CA GLY A 15 -11.14 -14.75 -7.25
C GLY A 15 -11.97 -15.59 -8.23
N PRO A 16 -12.60 -16.68 -7.73
CA PRO A 16 -13.31 -17.63 -8.56
C PRO A 16 -14.78 -17.27 -8.81
N THR A 17 -15.34 -16.22 -8.16
CA THR A 17 -16.77 -15.94 -8.20
C THR A 17 -17.18 -15.07 -9.40
N HIS A 18 -18.48 -15.01 -9.70
CA HIS A 18 -19.00 -14.35 -10.90
C HIS A 18 -18.75 -12.82 -10.92
N ASP A 19 -18.60 -12.21 -9.75
CA ASP A 19 -18.30 -10.80 -9.54
C ASP A 19 -16.78 -10.49 -9.58
N ASP A 20 -15.93 -11.52 -9.57
CA ASP A 20 -14.51 -11.38 -9.88
C ASP A 20 -14.31 -11.19 -11.39
N ILE A 21 -14.23 -9.93 -11.83
CA ILE A 21 -14.17 -9.54 -13.25
C ILE A 21 -13.00 -8.61 -13.57
N THR A 22 -12.04 -8.43 -12.65
CA THR A 22 -11.00 -7.39 -12.77
C THR A 22 -10.10 -7.64 -13.98
N TYR A 23 -9.69 -8.89 -14.22
CA TYR A 23 -8.84 -9.20 -15.38
C TYR A 23 -9.53 -8.81 -16.69
N GLU A 24 -10.76 -9.29 -16.91
CA GLU A 24 -11.56 -9.01 -18.09
C GLU A 24 -11.87 -7.52 -18.23
N SER A 25 -12.14 -6.83 -17.12
CA SER A 25 -12.45 -5.40 -17.11
C SER A 25 -11.25 -4.54 -17.47
N VAL A 26 -10.06 -4.89 -16.97
CA VAL A 26 -8.81 -4.16 -17.28
C VAL A 26 -8.46 -4.31 -18.76
N VAL A 27 -8.60 -5.51 -19.34
CA VAL A 27 -8.19 -5.75 -20.73
C VAL A 27 -9.25 -5.46 -21.78
N GLY A 28 -10.51 -5.30 -21.38
CA GLY A 28 -11.65 -5.24 -22.27
C GLY A 28 -11.55 -4.17 -23.36
N ALA A 29 -12.46 -4.23 -24.34
CA ALA A 29 -12.42 -3.41 -25.57
C ALA A 29 -12.35 -1.89 -25.34
N LYS A 30 -12.86 -1.40 -24.20
CA LYS A 30 -12.82 0.02 -23.83
C LYS A 30 -11.48 0.47 -23.22
N ALA A 31 -10.60 -0.47 -22.86
CA ALA A 31 -9.31 -0.21 -22.24
C ALA A 31 -8.17 -0.56 -23.21
N PHE A 32 -7.78 -1.85 -23.28
CA PHE A 32 -6.63 -2.30 -24.06
C PHE A 32 -6.99 -3.19 -25.25
N GLY A 33 -8.25 -3.61 -25.40
CA GLY A 33 -8.68 -4.43 -26.52
C GLY A 33 -8.02 -5.81 -26.57
N ARG A 34 -7.70 -6.39 -25.41
CA ARG A 34 -7.14 -7.75 -25.28
C ARG A 34 -8.16 -8.71 -24.67
N GLY A 35 -7.89 -10.00 -24.83
CA GLY A 35 -8.64 -11.06 -24.15
C GLY A 35 -7.97 -11.51 -22.86
N VAL A 36 -8.52 -12.58 -22.30
CA VAL A 36 -7.89 -13.37 -21.22
C VAL A 36 -7.70 -14.79 -21.70
N GLU A 37 -6.68 -15.48 -21.18
CA GLU A 37 -6.37 -16.87 -21.50
C GLU A 37 -5.87 -17.62 -20.29
N LEU A 38 -5.97 -18.96 -20.33
CA LEU A 38 -5.44 -19.80 -19.27
C LEU A 38 -3.91 -19.70 -19.24
N HIS A 39 -3.37 -19.23 -18.13
CA HIS A 39 -1.94 -19.13 -17.91
C HIS A 39 -1.42 -20.42 -17.26
N GLU A 40 -0.95 -21.35 -18.09
CA GLU A 40 -0.49 -22.69 -17.68
C GLU A 40 0.49 -22.70 -16.50
N PRO A 41 1.50 -21.79 -16.41
CA PRO A 41 2.40 -21.75 -15.25
C PRO A 41 1.67 -21.44 -13.94
N THR A 42 0.69 -20.52 -13.96
CA THR A 42 -0.10 -20.19 -12.78
C THR A 42 -1.04 -21.34 -12.40
N LEU A 43 -1.64 -22.01 -13.39
CA LEU A 43 -2.47 -23.19 -13.13
C LEU A 43 -1.64 -24.31 -12.46
N ALA A 44 -0.43 -24.57 -12.97
CA ALA A 44 0.47 -25.58 -12.42
C ALA A 44 0.91 -25.24 -10.98
N ALA A 45 1.27 -23.97 -10.72
CA ALA A 45 1.62 -23.51 -9.39
C ALA A 45 0.44 -23.61 -8.40
N MET A 46 -0.76 -23.24 -8.85
CA MET A 46 -1.99 -23.38 -8.07
C MET A 46 -2.29 -24.86 -7.74
N ASP A 47 -2.19 -25.76 -8.72
CA ASP A 47 -2.45 -27.18 -8.50
C ASP A 47 -1.43 -27.82 -7.56
N LYS A 48 -0.15 -27.43 -7.67
CA LYS A 48 0.89 -27.84 -6.72
C LYS A 48 0.55 -27.38 -5.30
N ASN A 49 0.29 -26.07 -5.11
CA ASN A 49 -0.07 -25.51 -3.81
C ASN A 49 -1.34 -26.15 -3.24
N ARG A 50 -2.35 -26.42 -4.08
CA ARG A 50 -3.58 -27.13 -3.70
C ARG A 50 -3.25 -28.53 -3.18
N LYS A 51 -2.44 -29.31 -3.90
CA LYS A 51 -2.08 -30.68 -3.50
C LYS A 51 -1.31 -30.72 -2.17
N GLU A 52 -0.45 -29.74 -1.94
CA GLU A 52 0.39 -29.65 -0.74
C GLU A 52 -0.40 -29.17 0.49
N ASN A 53 -1.19 -28.10 0.35
CA ASN A 53 -1.83 -27.43 1.48
C ASN A 53 -3.32 -27.74 1.66
N TYR A 54 -3.99 -28.19 0.60
CA TYR A 54 -5.44 -28.44 0.57
C TYR A 54 -5.79 -29.73 -0.21
N PRO A 55 -5.24 -30.90 0.19
CA PRO A 55 -5.31 -32.13 -0.61
C PRO A 55 -6.74 -32.61 -0.89
N HIS A 56 -7.71 -32.24 -0.06
CA HIS A 56 -9.12 -32.58 -0.23
C HIS A 56 -9.88 -31.66 -1.20
N LEU A 57 -9.34 -30.49 -1.53
CA LEU A 57 -9.97 -29.56 -2.45
C LEU A 57 -9.83 -30.09 -3.89
N VAL A 58 -10.91 -30.36 -4.59
CA VAL A 58 -10.86 -30.84 -5.99
C VAL A 58 -10.76 -29.66 -6.95
N MET A 59 -9.86 -29.75 -7.93
CA MET A 59 -9.74 -28.74 -9.00
C MET A 59 -11.02 -28.71 -9.84
N ASN A 60 -11.73 -27.58 -9.81
CA ASN A 60 -12.95 -27.34 -10.59
C ASN A 60 -12.78 -26.12 -11.51
N GLU A 61 -13.77 -25.85 -12.37
CA GLU A 61 -13.70 -24.74 -13.34
C GLU A 61 -13.60 -23.36 -12.68
N GLY A 62 -14.23 -23.17 -11.52
CA GLY A 62 -14.10 -21.91 -10.75
C GLY A 62 -12.67 -21.69 -10.26
N LEU A 63 -12.00 -22.73 -9.77
CA LEU A 63 -10.60 -22.64 -9.37
C LEU A 63 -9.68 -22.39 -10.58
N LYS A 64 -9.90 -23.12 -11.68
CA LYS A 64 -9.13 -22.91 -12.93
C LYS A 64 -9.25 -21.49 -13.45
N ARG A 65 -10.41 -20.84 -13.28
CA ARG A 65 -10.61 -19.43 -13.67
C ARG A 65 -9.65 -18.47 -12.99
N MET A 66 -9.18 -18.75 -11.76
CA MET A 66 -8.18 -17.91 -11.09
C MET A 66 -6.80 -17.93 -11.76
N ALA A 67 -6.55 -18.90 -12.66
CA ALA A 67 -5.36 -18.95 -13.50
C ALA A 67 -5.60 -18.39 -14.91
N VAL A 68 -6.78 -17.84 -15.20
CA VAL A 68 -7.07 -17.13 -16.44
C VAL A 68 -6.61 -15.68 -16.29
N LEU A 69 -5.59 -15.29 -17.06
CA LEU A 69 -4.94 -13.98 -16.96
C LEU A 69 -5.07 -13.20 -18.27
N PRO A 70 -4.88 -11.87 -18.25
CA PRO A 70 -4.72 -11.05 -19.45
C PRO A 70 -3.73 -11.61 -20.46
N VAL A 71 -4.13 -11.68 -21.75
CA VAL A 71 -3.25 -12.14 -22.83
C VAL A 71 -2.01 -11.23 -22.92
N GLY A 72 -0.83 -11.85 -22.90
CA GLY A 72 0.45 -11.16 -23.02
C GLY A 72 0.80 -10.24 -21.84
N CYS A 73 0.18 -10.42 -20.66
CA CYS A 73 0.62 -9.69 -19.48
C CYS A 73 2.03 -10.08 -19.05
N LYS A 74 2.73 -9.13 -18.43
CA LYS A 74 3.94 -9.42 -17.66
C LYS A 74 3.51 -9.99 -16.30
N ILE A 75 4.29 -10.93 -15.79
CA ILE A 75 4.08 -11.55 -14.49
C ILE A 75 5.15 -11.00 -13.53
N LEU A 76 4.72 -10.52 -12.36
CA LEU A 76 5.61 -10.37 -11.20
C LEU A 76 5.29 -11.46 -10.18
N HIS A 77 6.34 -11.95 -9.52
CA HIS A 77 6.26 -13.07 -8.60
C HIS A 77 5.69 -12.66 -7.23
N ALA A 78 5.25 -13.63 -6.45
CA ALA A 78 4.82 -13.48 -5.07
C ALA A 78 5.39 -14.65 -4.25
N SER A 79 5.27 -14.63 -2.92
CA SER A 79 5.64 -15.82 -2.13
C SER A 79 4.67 -16.99 -2.38
N GLY A 80 3.40 -16.67 -2.70
CA GLY A 80 2.37 -17.63 -3.07
C GLY A 80 2.33 -17.99 -4.56
N TRP A 81 1.35 -18.83 -4.92
CA TRP A 81 1.15 -19.29 -6.31
C TRP A 81 0.52 -18.22 -7.22
N THR A 82 -0.22 -17.27 -6.65
CA THR A 82 -0.90 -16.22 -7.40
C THR A 82 0.11 -15.13 -7.76
N PRO A 83 0.28 -14.77 -9.05
CA PRO A 83 1.18 -13.68 -9.43
C PRO A 83 0.49 -12.31 -9.39
N ILE A 84 1.28 -11.24 -9.54
CA ILE A 84 0.75 -9.96 -10.04
C ILE A 84 0.76 -10.02 -11.57
N ALA A 85 -0.42 -9.88 -12.19
CA ALA A 85 -0.52 -9.67 -13.63
C ALA A 85 -0.37 -8.18 -13.94
N VAL A 86 0.47 -7.85 -14.92
CA VAL A 86 0.77 -6.48 -15.33
C VAL A 86 0.39 -6.28 -16.77
N VAL A 87 -0.54 -5.34 -17.01
CA VAL A 87 -0.99 -4.91 -18.34
C VAL A 87 -0.65 -3.44 -18.50
N GLU A 88 0.28 -3.13 -19.39
CA GLU A 88 0.85 -1.78 -19.51
C GLU A 88 1.38 -1.28 -18.15
N ASN A 89 0.80 -0.21 -17.60
CA ASN A 89 1.13 0.35 -16.29
C ASN A 89 0.14 -0.06 -15.19
N VAL A 90 -0.73 -1.04 -15.46
CA VAL A 90 -1.74 -1.55 -14.52
C VAL A 90 -1.26 -2.83 -13.86
N TYR A 91 -1.14 -2.80 -12.54
CA TYR A 91 -0.75 -3.91 -11.68
C TYR A 91 -2.01 -4.44 -11.00
N ILE A 92 -2.33 -5.70 -11.28
CA ILE A 92 -3.56 -6.34 -10.83
C ILE A 92 -3.24 -7.26 -9.66
N LEU A 93 -3.77 -6.91 -8.48
CA LEU A 93 -3.49 -7.58 -7.21
C LEU A 93 -4.77 -8.18 -6.59
N PRO A 94 -4.64 -9.19 -5.70
CA PRO A 94 -5.76 -9.73 -4.93
C PRO A 94 -6.38 -8.70 -4.00
N GLY A 95 -7.58 -9.01 -3.49
CA GLY A 95 -8.29 -8.16 -2.52
C GLY A 95 -7.85 -8.38 -1.07
N ILE A 96 -7.10 -9.45 -0.79
CA ILE A 96 -6.67 -9.80 0.56
C ILE A 96 -5.47 -8.92 0.95
N PRO A 97 -5.57 -8.05 1.97
CA PRO A 97 -4.51 -7.08 2.29
C PRO A 97 -3.14 -7.71 2.55
N SER A 98 -3.08 -8.85 3.25
CA SER A 98 -1.82 -9.54 3.52
C SER A 98 -1.12 -10.04 2.26
N MET A 99 -1.88 -10.50 1.25
CA MET A 99 -1.30 -10.89 -0.04
C MET A 99 -0.81 -9.68 -0.83
N VAL A 100 -1.53 -8.55 -0.77
CA VAL A 100 -1.08 -7.30 -1.39
C VAL A 100 0.25 -6.86 -0.80
N THR A 101 0.38 -6.85 0.54
CA THR A 101 1.64 -6.51 1.21
C THR A 101 2.76 -7.45 0.78
N ASP A 102 2.55 -8.77 0.83
CA ASP A 102 3.54 -9.77 0.38
C ASP A 102 4.00 -9.52 -1.06
N MET A 103 3.06 -9.35 -1.98
CA MET A 103 3.34 -9.13 -3.39
C MET A 103 4.12 -7.85 -3.66
N LEU A 104 3.80 -6.76 -2.95
CA LEU A 104 4.55 -5.51 -3.06
C LEU A 104 5.95 -5.67 -2.49
N THR A 105 6.09 -6.34 -1.33
CA THR A 105 7.38 -6.60 -0.70
C THR A 105 8.29 -7.48 -1.56
N CYS A 106 7.78 -8.56 -2.16
CA CYS A 106 8.55 -9.39 -3.09
C CYS A 106 9.07 -8.64 -4.32
N ASN A 107 8.48 -7.49 -4.65
CA ASN A 107 8.82 -6.71 -5.83
C ASN A 107 9.22 -5.27 -5.49
N GLU A 108 9.72 -5.00 -4.28
CA GLU A 108 10.18 -3.66 -3.87
C GLU A 108 11.20 -3.06 -4.85
N GLU A 109 12.13 -3.88 -5.36
CA GLU A 109 13.12 -3.47 -6.35
C GLU A 109 12.52 -3.04 -7.70
N HIS A 110 11.29 -3.49 -8.00
CA HIS A 110 10.56 -3.07 -9.19
C HIS A 110 9.83 -1.73 -8.96
N PHE A 111 9.42 -1.44 -7.72
CA PHE A 111 8.68 -0.22 -7.35
C PHE A 111 9.57 0.86 -6.76
N VAL A 112 10.64 1.21 -7.48
CA VAL A 112 11.58 2.25 -7.05
C VAL A 112 11.12 3.63 -7.53
N GLY A 113 11.18 4.61 -6.63
CA GLY A 113 10.85 6.00 -6.90
C GLY A 113 11.81 6.95 -6.17
N VAL A 114 11.48 8.24 -6.21
CA VAL A 114 12.21 9.23 -5.41
C VAL A 114 11.89 8.97 -3.93
N PRO A 115 12.90 8.80 -3.05
CA PRO A 115 12.68 8.58 -1.63
C PRO A 115 11.81 9.67 -1.00
N ILE A 116 10.96 9.24 -0.07
CA ILE A 116 10.21 10.15 0.80
C ILE A 116 10.80 9.97 2.21
N HIS A 117 11.28 11.07 2.76
CA HIS A 117 11.78 11.14 4.13
C HIS A 117 10.63 11.52 5.06
N ARG A 118 10.63 10.94 6.25
CA ARG A 118 9.57 11.13 7.25
C ARG A 118 10.16 11.36 8.64
N VAL A 119 9.64 12.37 9.33
CA VAL A 119 9.87 12.59 10.75
C VAL A 119 8.53 12.56 11.48
N ILE A 120 8.51 11.91 12.65
CA ILE A 120 7.35 11.88 13.54
C ILE A 120 7.72 12.54 14.87
N VAL A 121 6.94 13.53 15.27
CA VAL A 121 7.07 14.23 16.56
C VAL A 121 5.86 13.90 17.42
N SER A 122 6.08 13.29 18.58
CA SER A 122 5.05 13.07 19.59
C SER A 122 5.00 14.26 20.54
N THR A 123 3.80 14.79 20.81
CA THR A 123 3.60 15.89 21.77
C THR A 123 2.44 15.60 22.71
N LEU A 124 2.52 16.18 23.91
CA LEU A 124 1.42 16.21 24.89
C LEU A 124 0.42 17.33 24.62
N LYS A 125 0.60 18.15 23.58
CA LYS A 125 -0.40 19.12 23.15
C LYS A 125 -1.61 18.44 22.51
N TYR A 126 -2.79 19.02 22.68
CA TYR A 126 -3.98 18.60 21.95
C TYR A 126 -4.02 19.26 20.57
N GLU A 127 -4.69 18.62 19.62
CA GLU A 127 -4.75 19.09 18.23
C GLU A 127 -5.28 20.53 18.09
N GLY A 128 -6.26 20.91 18.92
CA GLY A 128 -6.79 22.27 18.95
C GLY A 128 -5.74 23.33 19.32
N ASP A 129 -4.81 23.01 20.22
CA ASP A 129 -3.78 23.93 20.69
C ASP A 129 -2.70 24.19 19.63
N ILE A 130 -2.49 23.23 18.73
CA ILE A 130 -1.44 23.29 17.70
C ILE A 130 -1.97 23.74 16.34
N ALA A 131 -3.28 23.68 16.09
CA ALA A 131 -3.85 23.83 14.74
C ALA A 131 -3.43 25.13 14.02
N ALA A 132 -3.48 26.28 14.71
CA ALA A 132 -3.12 27.57 14.12
C ALA A 132 -1.61 27.69 13.80
N PRO A 133 -0.68 27.46 14.75
CA PRO A 133 0.76 27.49 14.43
C PRO A 133 1.18 26.39 13.43
N PHE A 134 0.57 25.21 13.47
CA PHE A 134 0.86 24.12 12.53
C PHE A 134 0.46 24.49 11.10
N LYS A 135 -0.70 25.14 10.92
CA LYS A 135 -1.14 25.68 9.62
C LYS A 135 -0.20 26.76 9.09
N ALA A 136 0.31 27.65 9.96
CA ALA A 136 1.29 28.66 9.56
C ALA A 136 2.58 28.00 9.05
N MET A 137 3.07 26.97 9.76
CA MET A 137 4.26 26.23 9.36
C MET A 137 4.10 25.52 8.01
N GLN A 138 2.95 24.88 7.75
CA GLN A 138 2.67 24.27 6.43
C GLN A 138 2.73 25.30 5.29
N LYS A 139 2.32 26.55 5.54
CA LYS A 139 2.38 27.63 4.55
C LYS A 139 3.81 28.09 4.27
N GLU A 140 4.67 28.09 5.30
CA GLU A 140 6.08 28.47 5.19
C GLU A 140 6.92 27.38 4.49
N HIS A 141 6.49 26.12 4.57
CA HIS A 141 7.18 24.96 4.02
C HIS A 141 6.30 24.21 2.98
N PRO A 142 6.10 24.77 1.77
CA PRO A 142 5.21 24.19 0.76
C PRO A 142 5.73 22.88 0.13
N ASN A 143 6.99 22.54 0.33
CA ASN A 143 7.63 21.34 -0.25
C ASN A 143 7.51 20.10 0.66
N VAL A 144 7.05 20.27 1.89
CA VAL A 144 6.76 19.18 2.82
C VAL A 144 5.27 19.11 3.11
N VAL A 145 4.81 17.93 3.49
CA VAL A 145 3.44 17.66 3.94
C VAL A 145 3.46 17.49 5.45
N LEU A 146 2.65 18.29 6.13
CA LEU A 146 2.45 18.22 7.56
C LEU A 146 1.12 17.55 7.89
N GLY A 147 1.14 16.52 8.74
CA GLY A 147 -0.06 15.81 9.21
C GLY A 147 -0.13 15.73 10.73
N SER A 148 -1.33 15.81 11.30
CA SER A 148 -1.59 15.65 12.73
C SER A 148 -2.51 14.45 13.00
N TYR A 149 -2.19 13.66 14.02
CA TYR A 149 -2.90 12.43 14.37
C TYR A 149 -3.10 12.36 15.88
N VAL A 150 -4.36 12.40 16.33
CA VAL A 150 -4.71 12.33 17.74
C VAL A 150 -4.49 10.92 18.30
N ASN A 151 -4.02 10.84 19.54
CA ASN A 151 -3.82 9.55 20.20
C ASN A 151 -5.17 8.94 20.61
N LEU A 152 -5.59 7.92 19.87
CA LEU A 152 -6.74 7.06 20.20
C LEU A 152 -6.29 5.69 20.74
N SER A 153 -4.99 5.52 20.97
CA SER A 153 -4.40 4.23 21.35
C SER A 153 -4.62 3.94 22.83
N GLU A 154 -4.82 2.67 23.13
CA GLU A 154 -4.71 2.11 24.46
C GLU A 154 -3.29 1.53 24.65
N ASP A 155 -2.78 1.61 25.87
CA ASP A 155 -1.56 0.97 26.30
C ASP A 155 -1.74 -0.56 26.42
N LYS A 156 -0.67 -1.26 26.78
CA LYS A 156 -0.66 -2.73 26.89
C LYS A 156 -1.63 -3.29 27.95
N THR A 157 -2.17 -2.44 28.81
CA THR A 157 -3.13 -2.79 29.86
C THR A 157 -4.58 -2.45 29.48
N GLY A 158 -4.81 -1.89 28.29
CA GLY A 158 -6.12 -1.42 27.84
C GLY A 158 -6.50 -0.05 28.42
N VAL A 159 -5.54 0.67 29.01
CA VAL A 159 -5.74 2.03 29.52
C VAL A 159 -5.25 3.01 28.46
N ARG A 160 -5.91 4.15 28.29
CA ARG A 160 -5.47 5.18 27.33
C ARG A 160 -3.97 5.46 27.45
N ASP A 161 -3.23 5.36 26.34
CA ASP A 161 -1.81 5.70 26.31
C ASP A 161 -1.63 7.20 26.55
N LEU A 162 -0.89 7.56 27.59
CA LEU A 162 -0.62 8.94 27.98
C LEU A 162 0.76 9.43 27.56
N SER A 163 1.54 8.63 26.81
CA SER A 163 2.87 9.01 26.35
C SER A 163 2.84 10.14 25.32
N PHE A 164 1.71 10.33 24.63
CA PHE A 164 1.46 11.47 23.75
C PHE A 164 -0.05 11.74 23.61
N ASN A 165 -0.41 12.98 23.24
CA ASN A 165 -1.77 13.36 22.88
C ASN A 165 -1.94 13.49 21.36
N THR A 166 -0.91 13.93 20.64
CA THR A 166 -0.95 14.09 19.19
C THR A 166 0.43 13.76 18.59
N ARG A 167 0.44 13.04 17.46
CA ARG A 167 1.62 12.84 16.62
C ARG A 167 1.56 13.77 15.42
N LEU A 168 2.68 14.40 15.14
CA LEU A 168 2.88 15.27 14.00
C LEU A 168 3.83 14.58 13.03
N THR A 169 3.47 14.57 11.76
CA THR A 169 4.28 14.00 10.68
C THR A 169 4.80 15.12 9.81
N VAL A 170 6.04 14.98 9.37
CA VAL A 170 6.66 15.79 8.33
C VAL A 170 7.13 14.83 7.25
N GLU A 171 6.59 14.96 6.05
CA GLU A 171 6.93 14.11 4.91
C GLU A 171 7.39 14.95 3.72
N GLY A 172 8.50 14.59 3.10
CA GLY A 172 9.07 15.37 2.01
C GLY A 172 10.18 14.64 1.27
N ARG A 173 10.65 15.22 0.17
CA ARG A 173 11.72 14.63 -0.67
C ARG A 173 13.12 15.12 -0.31
N ASP A 174 13.23 16.22 0.43
CA ASP A 174 14.49 16.74 0.96
C ASP A 174 14.62 16.35 2.44
N GLU A 175 15.52 15.43 2.74
CA GLU A 175 15.80 14.95 4.09
C GLU A 175 16.18 16.08 5.05
N THR A 176 16.95 17.06 4.57
CA THR A 176 17.43 18.17 5.39
C THR A 176 16.28 19.09 5.76
N GLU A 177 15.41 19.43 4.81
CA GLU A 177 14.22 20.23 5.07
C GLU A 177 13.27 19.51 6.04
N VAL A 178 12.99 18.21 5.81
CA VAL A 178 12.14 17.40 6.67
C VAL A 178 12.65 17.38 8.11
N LYS A 179 13.97 17.18 8.30
CA LYS A 179 14.58 17.20 9.63
C LYS A 179 14.48 18.59 10.28
N GLN A 180 14.80 19.65 9.56
CA GLN A 180 14.72 21.02 10.09
C GLN A 180 13.31 21.39 10.54
N VAL A 181 12.29 21.02 9.76
CA VAL A 181 10.89 21.26 10.12
C VAL A 181 10.50 20.42 11.35
N GLY A 182 10.94 19.16 11.41
CA GLY A 182 10.76 18.32 12.60
C GLY A 182 11.36 18.92 13.87
N ASP A 183 12.60 19.44 13.79
CA ASP A 183 13.29 20.09 14.91
C ASP A 183 12.51 21.34 15.39
N LYS A 184 11.95 22.14 14.46
CA LYS A 184 11.07 23.28 14.80
C LYS A 184 9.78 22.85 15.49
N LEU A 185 9.16 21.75 15.05
CA LEU A 185 7.94 21.22 15.69
C LEU A 185 8.21 20.78 17.13
N ILE A 186 9.37 20.17 17.38
CA ILE A 186 9.82 19.81 18.73
C ILE A 186 9.92 21.05 19.61
N GLU A 187 10.56 22.12 19.12
CA GLU A 187 10.73 23.37 19.86
C GLU A 187 9.38 24.04 20.17
N LEU A 188 8.49 24.15 19.17
CA LEU A 188 7.21 24.84 19.32
C LEU A 188 6.22 24.10 20.22
N PHE A 189 6.20 22.76 20.15
CA PHE A 189 5.17 21.95 20.80
C PHE A 189 5.70 21.11 21.96
N GLY A 190 6.98 21.27 22.32
CA GLY A 190 7.62 20.52 23.41
C GLY A 190 7.54 19.00 23.20
N GLY A 191 7.77 18.57 21.96
CA GLY A 191 7.64 17.16 21.55
C GLY A 191 8.93 16.36 21.63
N SER A 192 8.86 15.10 21.23
CA SER A 192 10.02 14.22 21.06
C SER A 192 9.91 13.40 19.77
N LEU A 193 11.05 13.00 19.21
CA LEU A 193 11.06 12.13 18.04
C LEU A 193 10.51 10.75 18.39
N ALA A 194 9.62 10.25 17.53
CA ALA A 194 9.21 8.85 17.52
C ALA A 194 9.89 8.08 16.38
N ASP A 195 9.87 6.76 16.46
CA ASP A 195 10.37 5.90 15.39
C ASP A 195 9.59 6.17 14.08
N PRO A 196 10.25 6.52 12.96
CA PRO A 196 9.60 6.81 11.69
C PRO A 196 8.75 5.66 11.13
N SER A 197 9.02 4.41 11.54
CA SER A 197 8.23 3.22 11.19
C SER A 197 6.94 3.07 11.98
N THR A 198 6.73 3.92 12.99
CA THR A 198 5.52 3.87 13.83
C THR A 198 4.28 4.26 13.00
N THR A 199 3.21 3.47 13.14
CA THR A 199 1.88 3.82 12.64
C THR A 199 1.34 5.02 13.43
N VAL A 200 0.89 6.05 12.71
CA VAL A 200 0.30 7.28 13.28
C VAL A 200 -1.21 7.22 13.29
#